data_AF-A0A2I1FSI4-F1
#
_entry.id   AF-A0A2I1FSI4-F1
#
_cell.length_a   1.000
_cell.length_b   1.000
_cell.length_c   1.000
_cell.angle_alpha   90.00
_cell.angle_beta   90.00
_cell.angle_gamma   90.00
#
_symmetry.space_group_name_H-M   'P 1'
#
loop_
_entity.id
_entity.type
_entity.pdbx_description
1 polymer ?
#
loop_
_entity_poly.entity_id
_entity_poly.type
_entity_poly.pdbx_seq_one_letter_code
_entity_poly.pdbx_strand_id
1 'polypeptide(L)'
;MWKNTPNTLLAMVIYVYICLYPQLLILLPFVGLFSVLFSYYQKRFPDEQYMNINGRNGGKKRFKRSNRVDDPYLPPENSVDYLKNMQNIQNLMGMISDGYDSFIPLLKHVDWSNEYETLKITQIIIVTLSILSLTVWLVPWRYILVVAGLNVFIANTQFVKALIKEISPVLIQRGRTLTQSLVSSEKEKDKEGTNNNGDTEVPGRVNVDPNTAGS
;
A
#
# COMPACT_ATOMS: atom_id res chain seq x y z
N MET A 1 -10.24 -21.52 3.34
CA MET A 1 -9.28 -20.54 3.90
C MET A 1 -8.90 -20.82 5.36
N TRP A 2 -9.74 -21.47 6.17
CA TRP A 2 -9.42 -21.98 7.53
C TRP A 2 -8.79 -23.38 7.53
N LYS A 3 -7.90 -23.70 6.58
CA LYS A 3 -7.27 -25.04 6.52
C LYS A 3 -6.07 -25.16 7.46
N ASN A 4 -5.38 -24.04 7.72
CA ASN A 4 -4.26 -23.94 8.64
C ASN A 4 -4.59 -22.89 9.72
N THR A 5 -5.20 -23.35 10.82
CA THR A 5 -5.49 -22.56 12.02
C THR A 5 -4.31 -21.71 12.52
N PRO A 6 -3.05 -22.19 12.56
CA PRO A 6 -1.94 -21.36 13.05
C PRO A 6 -1.63 -20.18 12.13
N ASN A 7 -1.73 -20.34 10.81
CA ASN A 7 -1.44 -19.25 9.86
C ASN A 7 -2.51 -18.15 9.91
N THR A 8 -3.77 -18.53 10.13
CA THR A 8 -4.88 -17.59 10.28
C THR A 8 -4.86 -16.89 11.63
N LEU A 9 -4.53 -17.61 12.71
CA LEU A 9 -4.27 -17.01 14.02
C LEU A 9 -3.10 -16.03 13.98
N LEU A 10 -1.98 -16.42 13.36
CA LEU A 10 -0.80 -15.57 13.21
C LEU A 10 -1.14 -14.30 12.42
N ALA A 11 -1.89 -14.42 11.32
CA ALA A 11 -2.36 -13.27 10.56
C ALA A 11 -3.27 -12.35 11.40
N MET A 12 -4.18 -12.91 12.20
CA MET A 12 -5.02 -12.13 13.13
C MET A 12 -4.20 -11.43 14.21
N VAL A 13 -3.23 -12.11 14.82
CA VAL A 13 -2.37 -11.53 15.86
C VAL A 13 -1.53 -10.39 15.30
N ILE A 14 -0.92 -10.59 14.12
CA ILE A 14 -0.18 -9.53 13.41
C ILE A 14 -1.11 -8.34 13.12
N TYR A 15 -2.33 -8.61 12.65
CA TYR A 15 -3.32 -7.57 12.35
C TYR A 15 -3.71 -6.77 13.60
N VAL A 16 -3.97 -7.45 14.71
CA VAL A 16 -4.28 -6.82 16.00
C VAL A 16 -3.10 -5.99 16.50
N TYR A 17 -1.87 -6.50 16.36
CA TYR A 17 -0.66 -5.78 16.77
C TYR A 17 -0.43 -4.50 15.96
N ILE A 18 -0.67 -4.57 14.64
CA ILE A 18 -0.66 -3.40 13.75
C ILE A 18 -1.72 -2.38 14.18
N CYS A 19 -2.92 -2.83 14.55
CA CYS A 19 -3.99 -1.96 15.06
C CYS A 19 -3.68 -1.35 16.43
N LEU A 20 -2.96 -2.07 17.29
CA LEU A 20 -2.62 -1.63 18.64
C LEU A 20 -1.52 -0.55 18.63
N TYR A 21 -0.59 -0.63 17.68
CA TYR A 21 0.53 0.30 17.55
C TYR A 21 0.70 0.85 16.12
N PRO A 22 -0.27 1.64 15.59
CA PRO A 22 -0.15 2.33 14.29
C PRO A 22 1.14 3.14 14.16
N GLN A 23 1.51 3.78 15.25
CA GLN A 23 2.66 4.67 15.34
C GLN A 23 3.96 3.90 15.09
N LEU A 24 4.06 2.63 15.52
CA LEU A 24 5.25 1.80 15.31
C LEU A 24 5.46 1.54 13.82
N LEU A 25 4.41 1.21 13.07
CA LEU A 25 4.51 0.85 11.65
C LEU A 25 4.97 2.05 10.81
N ILE A 26 4.39 3.22 11.06
CA ILE A 26 4.73 4.46 10.36
C ILE A 26 6.15 4.92 10.71
N LEU A 27 6.59 4.73 11.95
CA LEU A 27 7.87 5.24 12.44
C LEU A 27 9.05 4.30 12.13
N LEU A 28 8.80 3.00 11.94
CA LEU A 28 9.81 1.97 11.67
C LEU A 28 10.70 2.27 10.44
N PRO A 29 10.19 2.63 9.25
CA PRO A 29 11.06 2.94 8.12
C PRO A 29 11.91 4.21 8.35
N PHE A 30 11.38 5.22 9.03
CA PHE A 30 12.11 6.47 9.27
C PHE A 30 13.20 6.31 10.34
N VAL A 31 12.92 5.58 11.43
CA VAL A 31 13.93 5.26 12.44
C VAL A 31 15.03 4.37 11.88
N GLY A 32 14.67 3.41 11.01
CA GLY A 32 15.66 2.61 10.29
C GLY A 32 16.60 3.49 9.47
N LEU A 33 16.06 4.38 8.63
CA LEU A 33 16.86 5.31 7.83
C LEU A 33 17.75 6.21 8.71
N PHE A 34 17.20 6.76 9.79
CA PHE A 34 17.96 7.59 10.72
C PHE A 34 19.10 6.81 11.40
N SER A 35 18.84 5.58 11.85
CA SER A 35 19.86 4.72 12.47
C SER A 35 20.99 4.37 11.51
N VAL A 36 20.66 4.12 10.25
CA VAL A 36 21.63 3.83 9.19
C VAL A 36 22.47 5.08 8.95
N LEU A 37 21.83 6.22 8.70
CA LEU A 37 22.52 7.50 8.48
C LEU A 37 23.45 7.87 9.65
N PHE A 38 22.99 7.71 10.89
CA PHE A 38 23.78 7.94 12.10
C PHE A 38 24.97 6.98 12.18
N SER A 39 24.79 5.70 11.84
CA SER A 39 25.88 4.72 11.78
C SER A 39 26.92 5.08 10.72
N TYR A 40 26.48 5.56 9.55
CA TYR A 40 27.38 6.03 8.49
C TYR A 40 28.14 7.31 8.89
N TYR A 41 27.48 8.22 9.61
CA TYR A 41 28.12 9.41 10.16
C TYR A 41 29.25 9.05 11.15
N GLN A 42 28.98 8.16 12.11
CA GLN A 42 29.99 7.69 13.07
C GLN A 42 31.17 6.96 12.40
N LYS A 43 30.93 6.27 11.28
CA LYS A 43 31.99 5.61 10.51
C LYS A 43 32.90 6.61 9.80
N ARG A 44 32.36 7.76 9.38
CA ARG A 44 33.10 8.83 8.68
C ARG A 44 33.86 9.74 9.65
N PHE A 45 33.24 10.08 10.77
CA PHE A 45 33.84 10.87 11.85
C PHE A 45 33.99 9.98 13.09
N PRO A 46 34.96 9.05 13.10
CA PRO A 46 35.25 8.28 14.29
C PRO A 46 35.75 9.24 15.38
N ASP A 47 35.15 9.22 16.58
CA ASP A 47 35.69 10.05 17.66
C ASP A 47 37.16 9.69 17.88
N GLU A 48 37.98 10.71 18.12
CA GLU A 48 39.44 10.60 18.31
C GLU A 48 39.80 9.60 19.42
N GLN A 49 38.90 9.42 20.40
CA GLN A 49 38.96 8.40 21.45
C GLN A 49 38.92 6.95 20.91
N TYR A 50 38.11 6.65 19.89
CA TYR A 50 38.00 5.30 19.29
C TYR A 50 39.23 4.94 18.45
N MET A 51 39.88 5.93 17.83
CA MET A 51 41.14 5.74 17.09
C MET A 51 42.29 5.35 18.01
N ASN A 52 42.35 5.92 19.23
CA ASN A 52 43.40 5.61 20.21
C ASN A 52 43.28 4.16 20.76
N ILE A 53 42.05 3.71 21.04
CA ILE A 53 41.78 2.37 21.61
C ILE A 53 41.95 1.26 20.55
N ASN A 54 41.45 1.47 19.32
CA ASN A 54 41.53 0.45 18.26
C ASN A 54 42.88 0.47 17.52
N GLY A 55 43.56 1.61 17.42
CA GLY A 55 44.89 1.71 16.80
C GLY A 55 45.96 0.88 17.53
N ARG A 56 45.79 0.66 18.84
CA ARG A 56 46.69 -0.16 19.65
C ARG A 56 46.37 -1.66 19.61
N ASN A 57 45.14 -2.02 19.24
CA ASN A 57 44.59 -3.39 19.24
C ASN A 57 44.08 -3.83 17.86
N GLY A 58 44.77 -3.45 16.78
CA GLY A 58 44.55 -3.96 15.42
C GLY A 58 44.90 -5.45 15.24
N GLY A 59 44.61 -6.28 16.24
CA GLY A 59 44.79 -7.71 16.18
C GLY A 59 43.85 -8.30 15.14
N LYS A 60 44.41 -8.81 14.03
CA LYS A 60 43.70 -9.59 13.01
C LYS A 60 42.78 -10.59 13.72
N LYS A 61 41.47 -10.44 13.59
CA LYS A 61 40.50 -11.39 14.14
C LYS A 61 40.72 -12.73 13.44
N ARG A 62 41.50 -13.62 14.05
CA ARG A 62 41.66 -14.99 13.59
C ARG A 62 40.33 -15.68 13.84
N PHE A 63 39.63 -16.04 12.76
CA PHE A 63 38.50 -16.94 12.85
C PHE A 63 39.00 -18.24 13.50
N LYS A 64 38.58 -18.51 14.74
CA LYS A 64 38.77 -19.83 15.32
C LYS A 64 37.98 -20.79 14.45
N ARG A 65 38.68 -21.72 13.77
CA ARG A 65 38.04 -22.85 13.10
C ARG A 65 37.26 -23.58 14.19
N SER A 66 35.93 -23.51 14.13
CA SER A 66 35.09 -24.31 15.03
C SER A 66 35.48 -25.76 14.79
N ASN A 67 35.90 -26.47 15.84
CA ASN A 67 35.96 -27.92 15.76
C ASN A 67 34.54 -28.41 15.46
N ARG A 68 34.42 -29.38 14.55
CA ARG A 68 33.16 -30.08 14.32
C ARG A 68 32.76 -30.70 15.65
N VAL A 69 31.67 -30.21 16.22
CA VAL A 69 31.05 -30.85 17.36
C VAL A 69 30.28 -32.02 16.78
N ASP A 70 30.70 -33.24 17.12
CA ASP A 70 29.89 -34.45 16.89
C ASP A 70 28.68 -34.36 17.81
N ASP A 71 27.69 -33.61 17.37
CA ASP A 71 26.42 -33.45 18.07
C ASP A 71 25.48 -34.57 17.58
N PRO A 72 25.10 -35.52 18.47
CA PRO A 72 24.27 -36.66 18.13
C PRO A 72 22.85 -36.29 17.68
N TYR A 73 22.46 -35.01 17.80
CA TYR A 73 21.20 -34.49 17.29
C TYR A 73 21.26 -34.01 15.83
N LEU A 74 22.43 -34.00 15.17
CA LEU A 74 22.49 -33.70 13.75
C LEU A 74 21.99 -34.89 12.90
N PRO A 75 21.05 -34.63 11.96
CA PRO A 75 20.61 -35.66 11.05
C PRO A 75 21.79 -36.13 10.16
N PRO A 76 21.93 -37.44 9.91
CA PRO A 76 23.05 -37.98 9.15
C PRO A 76 23.09 -37.39 7.73
N GLU A 77 24.30 -37.22 7.15
CA GLU A 77 24.50 -36.51 5.87
C GLU A 77 23.72 -37.11 4.69
N ASN A 78 23.34 -38.39 4.77
CA ASN A 78 22.54 -39.08 3.75
C ASN A 78 21.02 -39.05 4.03
N SER A 79 20.57 -38.39 5.10
CA SER A 79 19.15 -38.28 5.42
C SER A 79 18.46 -37.24 4.52
N VAL A 80 17.19 -37.49 4.22
CA VAL A 80 16.34 -36.57 3.47
C VAL A 80 16.23 -35.20 4.19
N ASP A 81 16.24 -35.20 5.52
CA ASP A 81 16.19 -33.97 6.33
C ASP A 81 17.47 -33.14 6.22
N TYR A 82 18.65 -33.79 6.16
CA TYR A 82 19.91 -33.10 5.92
C TYR A 82 19.94 -32.42 4.54
N LEU A 83 19.55 -33.14 3.49
CA LEU A 83 19.50 -32.61 2.13
C LEU A 83 18.49 -31.45 2.01
N LYS A 84 17.34 -31.56 2.68
CA LYS A 84 16.35 -30.49 2.75
C LYS A 84 16.87 -29.25 3.46
N ASN A 85 17.63 -29.41 4.54
CA ASN A 85 18.28 -28.30 5.23
C ASN A 85 19.34 -27.64 4.33
N MET A 86 20.16 -28.43 3.62
CA MET A 86 21.12 -27.90 2.65
C MET A 86 20.44 -27.09 1.54
N GLN A 87 19.34 -27.59 1.00
CA GLN A 87 18.55 -26.85 0.00
C GLN A 87 17.95 -25.57 0.58
N ASN A 88 17.45 -25.60 1.83
CA ASN A 88 16.92 -24.40 2.48
C ASN A 88 18.00 -23.34 2.70
N ILE A 89 19.22 -23.75 3.09
CA ILE A 89 20.37 -22.84 3.21
C ILE A 89 20.73 -22.25 1.84
N GLN A 90 20.68 -23.05 0.77
CA GLN A 90 20.94 -22.55 -0.59
C GLN A 90 19.87 -21.54 -1.04
N ASN A 91 18.60 -21.84 -0.78
CA ASN A 91 17.50 -20.91 -1.06
C ASN A 91 17.65 -19.61 -0.24
N LEU A 92 18.10 -19.72 1.01
CA LEU A 92 18.37 -18.56 1.87
C LEU A 92 19.53 -17.71 1.32
N MET A 93 20.59 -18.34 0.81
CA MET A 93 21.72 -17.62 0.21
C MET A 93 21.27 -16.76 -0.97
N GLY A 94 20.46 -17.32 -1.87
CA GLY A 94 19.86 -16.58 -2.98
C GLY A 94 19.03 -15.39 -2.49
N MET A 95 18.12 -15.62 -1.55
CA MET A 95 17.26 -14.57 -1.00
C MET A 95 18.04 -13.46 -0.29
N ILE A 96 19.08 -13.79 0.48
CA ILE A 96 19.94 -12.80 1.14
C ILE A 96 20.76 -12.02 0.12
N SER A 97 21.32 -12.69 -0.90
CA SER A 97 22.09 -12.03 -1.96
C SER A 97 21.21 -11.08 -2.77
N ASP A 98 20.05 -11.54 -3.22
CA ASP A 98 19.09 -10.73 -3.99
C ASP A 98 18.60 -9.53 -3.15
N GLY A 99 18.34 -9.76 -1.86
CA GLY A 99 18.01 -8.69 -0.92
C GLY A 99 19.16 -7.69 -0.79
N TYR A 100 20.38 -8.17 -0.55
CA TYR A 100 21.57 -7.32 -0.42
C TYR A 100 21.81 -6.48 -1.67
N ASP A 101 21.76 -7.09 -2.85
CA ASP A 101 21.94 -6.40 -4.13
C ASP A 101 20.84 -5.35 -4.38
N SER A 102 19.63 -5.58 -3.86
CA SER A 102 18.53 -4.59 -3.88
C SER A 102 18.77 -3.42 -2.91
N PHE A 103 19.40 -3.65 -1.76
CA PHE A 103 19.65 -2.62 -0.74
C PHE A 103 20.92 -1.80 -0.98
N ILE A 104 21.97 -2.37 -1.57
CA ILE A 104 23.23 -1.67 -1.85
C ILE A 104 23.07 -0.35 -2.63
N PRO A 105 22.28 -0.26 -3.71
CA PRO A 105 22.10 1.00 -4.42
C PRO A 105 21.40 2.06 -3.55
N LEU A 106 20.51 1.67 -2.64
CA LEU A 106 19.88 2.58 -1.68
C LEU A 106 20.92 3.12 -0.68
N LEU A 107 21.78 2.24 -0.16
CA LEU A 107 22.84 2.62 0.77
C LEU A 107 23.92 3.51 0.13
N LYS A 108 24.19 3.36 -1.17
CA LYS A 108 25.15 4.21 -1.89
C LYS A 108 24.77 5.70 -1.87
N HIS A 109 23.48 6.02 -1.92
CA HIS A 109 23.00 7.40 -1.82
C HIS A 109 23.07 7.97 -0.40
N VAL A 110 23.16 7.10 0.61
CA VAL A 110 23.31 7.44 2.03
C VAL A 110 24.79 7.51 2.43
N ASP A 111 25.68 7.01 1.58
CA ASP A 111 27.12 7.11 1.80
C ASP A 111 27.54 8.59 1.74
N TRP A 112 28.31 9.05 2.72
CA TRP A 112 28.75 10.45 2.88
C TRP A 112 29.80 10.86 1.82
N SER A 113 29.77 10.25 0.64
CA SER A 113 30.70 10.49 -0.46
C SER A 113 30.51 11.87 -1.09
N ASN A 114 29.28 12.41 -1.07
CA ASN A 114 28.98 13.77 -1.53
C ASN A 114 28.22 14.51 -0.43
N GLU A 115 28.96 15.32 0.34
CA GLU A 115 28.47 15.98 1.55
C GLU A 115 27.21 16.83 1.28
N TYR A 116 27.15 17.53 0.16
CA TYR A 116 25.99 18.37 -0.19
C TYR A 116 24.72 17.56 -0.47
N GLU A 117 24.83 16.39 -1.10
CA GLU A 117 23.67 15.53 -1.39
C GLU A 117 23.21 14.78 -0.13
N THR A 118 24.13 14.21 0.63
CA THR A 118 23.83 13.50 1.88
C THR A 118 23.23 14.45 2.93
N LEU A 119 23.70 15.71 3.02
CA LEU A 119 23.12 16.72 3.92
C LEU A 119 21.67 17.07 3.52
N LYS A 120 21.38 17.24 2.23
CA LYS A 120 20.01 17.48 1.75
C LYS A 120 19.09 16.30 2.08
N ILE A 121 19.53 15.07 1.86
CA ILE A 121 18.78 13.85 2.21
C ILE A 121 18.52 13.80 3.72
N THR A 122 19.55 14.08 4.53
CA THR A 122 19.44 14.14 5.99
C THR A 122 18.42 15.19 6.44
N GLN A 123 18.46 16.39 5.84
CA GLN A 123 17.52 17.46 6.14
C GLN A 123 16.08 17.07 5.75
N ILE A 124 15.88 16.43 4.60
CA ILE A 124 14.57 15.91 4.19
C ILE A 124 14.07 14.85 5.20
N ILE A 125 14.93 13.95 5.67
CA ILE A 125 14.59 12.96 6.69
C ILE A 125 14.18 13.63 8.01
N ILE A 126 14.90 14.68 8.44
CA ILE A 126 14.56 15.44 9.66
C ILE A 126 13.23 16.19 9.51
N VAL A 127 13.00 16.83 8.36
CA VAL A 127 11.74 17.53 8.08
C VAL A 127 10.57 16.54 8.03
N THR A 128 10.74 15.42 7.34
CA THR A 128 9.71 14.38 7.27
C THR A 128 9.44 13.75 8.64
N LEU A 129 10.46 13.48 9.45
CA LEU A 129 10.31 13.06 10.85
C LEU A 129 9.54 14.08 11.68
N SER A 130 9.81 15.37 11.51
CA SER A 130 9.13 16.46 12.22
C SER A 130 7.66 16.55 11.83
N ILE A 131 7.35 16.43 10.53
CA ILE A 131 5.97 16.37 10.01
C ILE A 131 5.26 15.12 10.54
N LEU A 132 5.94 13.96 10.57
CA LEU A 132 5.40 12.71 11.10
C LEU A 132 5.07 12.86 12.58
N SER A 133 5.96 13.46 13.36
CA SER A 133 5.75 13.75 14.78
C SER A 133 4.53 14.67 14.99
N LEU A 134 4.36 15.68 14.13
CA LEU A 134 3.18 16.54 14.17
C LEU A 134 1.91 15.77 13.82
N THR A 135 1.97 14.86 12.84
CA THR A 135 0.85 14.01 12.42
C THR A 135 0.47 13.00 13.51
N VAL A 136 1.44 12.48 14.26
CA VAL A 136 1.22 11.64 15.45
C VAL A 136 0.45 12.40 16.54
N TRP A 137 0.70 13.69 16.68
CA TRP A 137 0.01 14.55 17.63
C TRP A 137 -1.38 14.99 17.16
N LEU A 138 -1.55 15.29 15.87
CA LEU A 138 -2.83 15.76 15.30
C LEU A 138 -3.85 14.63 15.10
N VAL A 139 -3.40 13.43 14.73
CA VAL A 139 -4.28 12.37 14.26
C VAL A 139 -4.43 11.29 15.34
N PRO A 140 -5.65 11.01 15.84
CA PRO A 140 -5.89 9.89 16.73
C PRO A 140 -5.92 8.59 15.91
N TRP A 141 -4.74 8.09 15.55
CA TRP A 141 -4.49 6.93 14.67
C TRP A 141 -5.23 5.64 15.08
N ARG A 142 -5.58 5.53 16.37
CA ARG A 142 -6.34 4.41 16.93
C ARG A 142 -7.68 4.23 16.23
N TYR A 143 -8.40 5.32 15.93
CA TYR A 143 -9.72 5.24 15.31
C TYR A 143 -9.65 4.87 13.83
N ILE A 144 -8.66 5.40 13.10
CA ILE A 144 -8.49 5.10 11.68
C ILE A 144 -8.22 3.60 11.47
N LEU A 145 -7.35 2.99 12.28
CA LEU A 145 -7.05 1.56 12.15
C LEU A 145 -8.17 0.66 12.67
N VAL A 146 -8.89 1.05 13.72
CA VAL A 146 -10.08 0.31 14.17
C VAL A 146 -11.16 0.35 13.09
N VAL A 147 -11.40 1.49 12.46
CA VAL A 147 -12.37 1.60 11.35
C VAL A 147 -11.89 0.83 10.13
N ALA A 148 -10.61 0.93 9.75
CA ALA A 148 -10.05 0.16 8.63
C ALA A 148 -10.15 -1.35 8.86
N GLY A 149 -9.86 -1.81 10.08
CA GLY A 149 -9.99 -3.21 10.45
C GLY A 149 -11.40 -3.72 10.54
N LEU A 150 -12.29 -2.90 11.08
CA LEU A 150 -13.71 -3.20 11.07
C LEU A 150 -14.24 -3.31 9.63
N ASN A 151 -13.81 -2.45 8.71
CA ASN A 151 -14.18 -2.53 7.29
C ASN A 151 -13.68 -3.83 6.64
N VAL A 152 -12.41 -4.20 6.86
CA VAL A 152 -11.85 -5.47 6.34
C VAL A 152 -12.56 -6.68 6.94
N PHE A 153 -12.87 -6.65 8.23
CA PHE A 153 -13.57 -7.73 8.89
C PHE A 153 -15.01 -7.86 8.40
N ILE A 154 -15.75 -6.74 8.32
CA ILE A 154 -17.11 -6.69 7.76
C ILE A 154 -17.11 -7.21 6.32
N ALA A 155 -16.20 -6.74 5.46
CA ALA A 155 -16.09 -7.19 4.07
C ALA A 155 -15.75 -8.69 3.95
N ASN A 156 -15.00 -9.23 4.93
CA ASN A 156 -14.61 -10.64 4.93
C ASN A 156 -15.60 -11.56 5.67
N THR A 157 -16.53 -11.01 6.45
CA THR A 157 -17.50 -11.81 7.22
C THR A 157 -18.49 -12.47 6.24
N GLN A 158 -18.67 -13.79 6.36
CA GLN A 158 -19.54 -14.58 5.48
C GLN A 158 -21.00 -14.06 5.48
N PHE A 159 -21.42 -13.41 6.57
CA PHE A 159 -22.73 -12.77 6.73
C PHE A 159 -22.95 -11.59 5.77
N VAL A 160 -21.95 -10.72 5.55
CA VAL A 160 -22.07 -9.60 4.60
C VAL A 160 -22.06 -10.10 3.17
N LYS A 161 -21.26 -11.12 2.87
CA LYS A 161 -21.28 -11.77 1.56
C LYS A 161 -22.63 -12.47 1.30
N ALA A 162 -23.25 -13.05 2.32
CA ALA A 162 -24.59 -13.62 2.25
C ALA A 162 -25.67 -12.54 2.08
N LEU A 163 -25.61 -11.45 2.85
CA LEU A 163 -26.54 -10.32 2.71
C LEU A 163 -26.44 -9.62 1.36
N ILE A 164 -25.23 -9.39 0.85
CA ILE A 164 -25.04 -8.84 -0.51
C ILE A 164 -25.66 -9.78 -1.55
N LYS A 165 -25.49 -11.10 -1.37
CA LYS A 165 -26.09 -12.10 -2.27
C LYS A 165 -27.62 -12.07 -2.20
N GLU A 166 -28.22 -11.89 -1.02
CA GLU A 166 -29.68 -11.80 -0.88
C GLU A 166 -30.29 -10.45 -1.27
N ILE A 167 -29.55 -9.35 -1.09
CA ILE A 167 -30.02 -8.00 -1.41
C ILE A 167 -29.80 -7.67 -2.89
N SER A 168 -28.81 -8.30 -3.54
CA SER A 168 -28.53 -8.12 -4.97
C SER A 168 -29.75 -8.28 -5.90
N PRO A 169 -30.64 -9.29 -5.75
CA PRO A 169 -31.82 -9.37 -6.61
C PRO A 169 -32.79 -8.21 -6.38
N VAL A 170 -32.95 -7.72 -5.15
CA VAL A 170 -33.88 -6.63 -4.81
C VAL A 170 -33.38 -5.28 -5.31
N LEU A 171 -32.07 -5.01 -5.19
CA LEU A 171 -31.47 -3.77 -5.70
C LEU A 171 -31.50 -3.72 -7.23
N ILE A 172 -31.23 -4.83 -7.91
CA ILE A 172 -31.27 -4.91 -9.38
C ILE A 172 -32.70 -4.69 -9.90
N GLN A 173 -33.72 -5.21 -9.21
CA GLN A 173 -35.12 -4.98 -9.57
C GLN A 173 -35.53 -3.51 -9.41
N ARG A 174 -35.19 -2.88 -8.27
CA ARG A 174 -35.47 -1.45 -8.01
C ARG A 174 -34.77 -0.51 -8.99
N GLY A 175 -33.54 -0.83 -9.39
CA GLY A 175 -32.82 -0.09 -10.42
C GLY A 175 -33.50 -0.18 -11.79
N ARG A 176 -33.99 -1.36 -12.17
CA ARG A 176 -34.71 -1.58 -13.44
C ARG A 176 -36.03 -0.83 -13.53
N THR A 177 -36.79 -0.75 -12.44
CA THR A 177 -38.08 -0.06 -12.44
C THR A 177 -37.92 1.46 -12.60
N LEU A 178 -36.88 2.04 -12.01
CA LEU A 178 -36.59 3.47 -12.14
C LEU A 178 -36.10 3.83 -13.54
N THR A 179 -35.27 2.99 -14.16
CA THR A 179 -34.84 3.21 -15.54
C THR A 179 -35.99 3.01 -16.52
N GLN A 180 -36.88 2.04 -16.28
CA GLN A 180 -38.08 1.84 -17.10
C GLN A 180 -39.05 3.02 -16.99
N SER A 181 -39.29 3.56 -15.79
CA SER A 181 -40.18 4.71 -15.62
C SER A 181 -39.65 5.97 -16.31
N LEU A 182 -38.33 6.20 -16.25
CA LEU A 182 -37.71 7.33 -16.94
C LEU A 182 -37.80 7.18 -18.47
N VAL A 183 -37.50 5.98 -18.99
CA VAL A 183 -37.62 5.70 -20.43
C VAL A 183 -39.06 5.81 -20.92
N SER A 184 -40.05 5.40 -20.12
CA SER A 184 -41.47 5.59 -20.49
C SER A 184 -41.88 7.06 -20.46
N SER A 185 -41.43 7.83 -19.47
CA SER A 185 -41.72 9.27 -19.41
C SER A 185 -41.08 10.04 -20.58
N GLU A 186 -39.89 9.65 -21.02
CA GLU A 186 -39.26 10.24 -22.21
C GLU A 186 -40.07 9.93 -23.48
N LYS A 187 -40.47 8.67 -23.67
CA LYS A 187 -41.31 8.28 -24.82
C LYS A 187 -42.70 8.90 -24.82
N GLU A 188 -43.25 9.23 -23.66
CA GLU A 188 -44.52 9.94 -23.54
C GLU A 188 -44.39 11.39 -24.01
N LYS A 189 -43.30 12.07 -23.61
CA LYS A 189 -42.98 13.43 -24.03
C LYS A 189 -42.78 13.55 -25.55
N ASP A 190 -42.12 12.56 -26.16
CA ASP A 190 -41.89 12.55 -27.61
C ASP A 190 -43.19 12.37 -28.41
N LYS A 191 -44.13 11.58 -27.90
CA LYS A 191 -45.46 11.39 -28.51
C LYS A 191 -46.32 12.63 -28.38
N GLU A 192 -46.28 13.30 -27.23
CA GLU A 192 -47.02 14.54 -26.99
C GLU A 192 -46.48 15.70 -27.85
N GLY A 193 -45.16 15.81 -28.00
CA GLY A 193 -44.53 16.79 -28.89
C GLY A 193 -44.81 16.56 -30.38
N THR A 194 -44.96 15.31 -30.81
CA THR A 194 -45.29 14.97 -32.21
C THR A 194 -46.76 15.25 -32.55
N ASN A 195 -47.68 15.01 -31.60
CA ASN A 195 -49.11 15.26 -31.81
C ASN A 195 -49.41 16.77 -31.91
N ASN A 196 -48.77 17.58 -31.07
CA ASN A 196 -48.95 19.03 -31.05
C ASN A 196 -48.37 19.75 -32.29
N ASN A 197 -47.48 19.10 -33.04
CA ASN A 197 -46.86 19.66 -34.25
C ASN A 197 -47.63 19.31 -35.53
N GLY A 198 -48.63 18.42 -35.46
CA GLY A 198 -49.53 18.09 -36.57
C GLY A 198 -50.63 19.12 -36.81
N ASP A 199 -50.94 19.94 -35.81
CA ASP A 199 -52.09 20.86 -35.81
C ASP A 199 -51.74 22.31 -36.22
N THR A 200 -50.50 22.58 -36.66
CA THR A 200 -50.09 23.93 -37.10
C THR A 200 -49.83 23.98 -38.61
N GLU A 201 -50.89 23.82 -39.40
CA GLU A 201 -50.89 24.33 -40.78
C GLU A 201 -50.90 25.87 -40.76
N VAL A 202 -49.89 26.47 -41.39
CA VAL A 202 -49.69 27.92 -41.48
C VAL A 202 -50.67 28.52 -42.52
N PRO A 203 -51.50 29.52 -42.17
CA PRO A 203 -52.38 30.14 -43.14
C PRO A 203 -51.66 31.18 -44.02
N GLY A 204 -51.66 30.90 -45.33
CA GLY A 204 -51.86 31.86 -46.43
C GLY A 204 -50.96 33.09 -46.55
N ARG A 205 -49.96 33.03 -47.44
CA ARG A 205 -49.45 34.23 -48.14
C ARG A 205 -50.46 34.66 -49.20
N VAL A 206 -51.09 35.81 -48.99
CA VAL A 206 -51.95 36.49 -49.97
C VAL A 206 -51.07 37.11 -51.06
N ASN A 207 -51.30 36.71 -52.31
CA ASN A 207 -50.76 37.35 -53.52
C ASN A 207 -51.39 38.74 -53.69
N VAL A 208 -50.58 39.76 -53.93
CA VAL A 208 -51.04 41.09 -54.36
C VAL A 208 -50.47 41.32 -55.77
N ASP A 209 -51.34 41.21 -56.77
CA ASP A 209 -51.07 41.63 -58.14
C ASP A 209 -51.12 43.17 -58.24
N PRO A 210 -50.24 43.80 -59.03
CA PRO A 210 -50.29 45.23 -59.28
C PRO A 210 -51.11 45.48 -60.55
N ASN A 211 -52.28 46.11 -60.48
CA ASN A 211 -52.84 46.92 -61.58
C ASN A 211 -54.18 47.58 -61.20
N THR A 212 -54.39 48.78 -61.77
CA THR A 212 -55.65 49.56 -61.89
C THR A 212 -55.84 50.58 -60.75
N ALA A 213 -55.42 51.85 -60.85
CA ALA A 213 -55.81 52.94 -61.77
C ALA A 213 -57.25 53.46 -61.55
N GLY A 214 -57.38 54.78 -61.33
CA GLY A 214 -58.51 55.54 -61.83
C GLY A 214 -59.33 56.32 -60.80
N SER A 215 -59.20 57.66 -60.93
CA SER A 215 -60.21 58.71 -60.67
C SER A 215 -60.37 59.24 -59.24
#